data_AF-A0A352T2G5-F1
#
_entry.id   AF-A0A352T2G5-F1
#
_cell.length_a   1.000
_cell.length_b   1.000
_cell.length_c   1.000
_cell.angle_alpha   90.00
_cell.angle_beta   90.00
_cell.angle_gamma   90.00
#
_symmetry.space_group_name_H-M   'P 1'
#
loop_
_entity.id
_entity.type
_entity.pdbx_description
1 polymer ?
#
loop_
_entity_poly.entity_id
_entity_poly.type
_entity_poly.pdbx_seq_one_letter_code
_entity_poly.pdbx_strand_id
1 'polypeptide(L)'
;MDFLISVLIFLFSLIFCLSKNISVLAALAIGTISFSITALHRGYKIKSVVLMLLRGVKKSFTLIPIFALIGIITGIWRASGTISFFVYYGTLIMNPNYFILFAFLLSCTVSFALGTSFGTVGTIGVVLIVLARGGGVNINAAAGAIIS
;
A
#
# COMPACT_ATOMS: atom_id res chain seq x y z
N MET A 1 23.45 -19.68 0.84
CA MET A 1 22.38 -19.97 1.83
C MET A 1 21.93 -18.70 2.56
N ASP A 2 22.83 -17.74 2.81
CA ASP A 2 22.61 -16.56 3.64
C ASP A 2 21.49 -15.62 3.17
N PHE A 3 21.26 -15.52 1.86
CA PHE A 3 20.15 -14.72 1.33
C PHE A 3 18.78 -15.36 1.61
N LEU A 4 18.69 -16.69 1.49
CA LEU A 4 17.45 -17.42 1.79
C LEU A 4 17.11 -17.30 3.27
N ILE A 5 18.12 -17.37 4.15
CA ILE A 5 17.98 -17.19 5.59
C ILE A 5 17.41 -15.80 5.91
N SER A 6 17.93 -14.74 5.30
CA SER A 6 17.42 -13.38 5.53
C SER A 6 16.01 -13.16 5.01
N VAL A 7 15.65 -13.78 3.89
CA VAL A 7 14.26 -13.78 3.39
C VAL A 7 13.33 -14.49 4.37
N LEU A 8 13.73 -15.64 4.91
CA LEU A 8 12.96 -16.37 5.91
C LEU A 8 12.81 -15.59 7.22
N ILE A 9 13.87 -14.93 7.70
CA ILE A 9 13.84 -14.06 8.88
C ILE A 9 12.86 -12.90 8.65
N PHE A 10 12.91 -12.25 7.49
CA PHE A 10 12.01 -11.16 7.16
C PHE A 10 10.55 -11.63 7.09
N LEU A 11 10.28 -12.75 6.42
CA LEU A 11 8.94 -13.33 6.34
C LEU A 11 8.39 -13.70 7.72
N PHE A 12 9.19 -14.38 8.55
CA PHE A 12 8.79 -14.77 9.89
C PHE A 12 8.53 -13.54 10.77
N SER A 13 9.41 -12.54 10.71
CA SER A 13 9.24 -11.27 11.41
C SER A 13 7.96 -10.55 10.99
N LEU A 14 7.66 -10.52 9.69
CA LEU A 14 6.46 -9.86 9.15
C LEU A 14 5.18 -10.58 9.59
N ILE A 15 5.15 -11.91 9.54
CA ILE A 15 4.04 -12.74 10.01
C ILE A 15 3.82 -12.56 11.52
N PHE A 16 4.90 -12.57 12.31
CA PHE A 16 4.84 -12.35 13.76
C PHE A 16 4.29 -10.97 14.10
N CYS A 17 4.74 -9.94 13.39
CA CYS A 17 4.31 -8.56 13.57
C CYS A 17 2.80 -8.40 13.27
N LEU A 18 2.34 -8.97 12.16
CA LEU A 18 0.92 -8.99 11.79
C LEU A 18 0.06 -9.76 12.80
N SER A 19 0.49 -10.94 13.24
CA SER A 19 -0.26 -11.75 14.21
C SER A 19 -0.40 -11.07 15.57
N LYS A 20 0.57 -10.25 15.97
CA LYS A 20 0.56 -9.51 17.23
C LYS A 20 -0.01 -8.09 17.11
N ASN A 21 -0.52 -7.68 15.94
CA ASN A 21 -0.92 -6.30 15.64
C ASN A 21 0.16 -5.25 16.00
N ILE A 22 1.44 -5.63 15.88
CA ILE A 22 2.57 -4.73 16.10
C ILE A 22 2.78 -3.93 14.80
N SER A 23 3.32 -2.71 14.93
CA SER A 23 3.62 -1.85 13.78
C SER A 23 4.55 -2.55 12.79
N VAL A 24 4.10 -2.64 11.53
CA VAL A 24 4.84 -3.22 10.38
C VAL A 24 6.23 -2.59 10.20
N LEU A 25 6.42 -1.37 10.73
CA LEU A 25 7.72 -0.68 10.74
C LEU A 25 8.82 -1.51 11.44
N ALA A 26 8.48 -2.24 12.50
CA ALA A 26 9.42 -3.10 13.21
C ALA A 26 9.91 -4.26 12.33
N ALA A 27 9.00 -4.88 11.58
CA ALA A 27 9.35 -5.96 10.66
C ALA A 27 10.24 -5.46 9.50
N LEU A 28 9.96 -4.27 8.96
CA LEU A 28 10.83 -3.64 7.97
C LEU A 28 12.23 -3.33 8.52
N ALA A 29 12.32 -2.82 9.75
CA ALA A 29 13.62 -2.55 10.39
C ALA A 29 14.44 -3.83 10.58
N ILE A 30 13.81 -4.92 11.04
CA ILE A 30 14.47 -6.22 11.18
C ILE A 30 14.92 -6.74 9.80
N GLY A 31 14.07 -6.60 8.78
CA GLY A 31 14.42 -6.95 7.40
C GLY A 31 15.64 -6.19 6.88
N THR A 32 15.67 -4.86 7.03
CA THR A 32 16.80 -4.05 6.55
C THR A 32 18.11 -4.39 7.26
N ILE A 33 18.06 -4.67 8.56
CA ILE A 33 19.22 -5.16 9.33
C ILE A 33 19.68 -6.51 8.80
N SER A 34 18.76 -7.46 8.63
CA SER A 34 19.04 -8.82 8.14
C SER A 34 19.67 -8.81 6.73
N PHE A 35 19.11 -8.02 5.80
CA PHE A 35 19.67 -7.86 4.46
C PHE A 35 21.04 -7.14 4.47
N SER A 36 21.23 -6.17 5.37
CA SER A 36 22.51 -5.48 5.52
C SER A 36 23.62 -6.43 6.02
N ILE A 37 23.30 -7.33 6.95
CA ILE A 37 24.22 -8.36 7.45
C ILE A 37 24.58 -9.33 6.33
N THR A 38 23.61 -9.78 5.52
CA THR A 38 23.89 -10.65 4.36
C THR A 38 24.77 -9.96 3.32
N ALA A 39 24.58 -8.66 3.09
CA ALA A 39 25.42 -7.90 2.17
C ALA A 39 26.88 -7.85 2.68
N LEU A 40 27.09 -7.67 3.98
CA LEU A 40 28.42 -7.72 4.60
C LEU A 40 29.05 -9.12 4.47
N HIS A 41 28.30 -10.20 4.72
CA HIS A 41 28.78 -11.58 4.53
C HIS A 41 29.17 -11.89 3.08
N ARG A 42 28.55 -11.22 2.09
CA ARG A 42 28.90 -11.33 0.67
C ARG A 42 30.11 -10.49 0.25
N GLY A 43 30.80 -9.85 1.20
CA GLY A 43 32.03 -9.09 0.96
C GLY A 43 31.82 -7.63 0.58
N TYR A 44 30.60 -7.09 0.68
CA TYR A 44 30.38 -5.67 0.47
C TYR A 44 30.92 -4.86 1.65
N LYS A 45 31.63 -3.76 1.36
CA LYS A 45 32.09 -2.82 2.39
C LYS A 45 30.89 -2.11 3.03
N ILE A 46 30.97 -1.80 4.33
CA ILE A 46 29.94 -1.04 5.06
C ILE A 46 29.54 0.25 4.30
N LYS A 47 30.52 0.98 3.76
CA LYS A 47 30.27 2.18 2.93
C LYS A 47 29.38 1.91 1.72
N SER A 48 29.54 0.77 1.05
CA SER A 48 28.70 0.40 -0.10
C SER A 48 27.27 0.02 0.30
N VAL A 49 27.10 -0.66 1.44
CA VAL A 49 25.78 -1.00 1.99
C VAL A 49 25.01 0.28 2.36
N VAL A 50 25.68 1.24 3.02
CA VAL A 50 25.07 2.55 3.33
C VAL A 50 24.70 3.31 2.06
N LEU A 51 25.56 3.30 1.03
CA LEU A 51 25.24 3.93 -0.26
C LEU A 51 24.02 3.30 -0.94
N MET A 52 23.88 1.96 -0.86
CA MET A 52 22.71 1.24 -1.37
C MET A 52 21.43 1.63 -0.63
N LEU A 53 21.48 1.73 0.70
CA LEU A 53 20.36 2.20 1.52
C LEU A 53 19.97 3.63 1.16
N LEU A 54 20.94 4.55 1.04
CA LEU A 54 20.70 5.95 0.67
C LEU A 54 20.09 6.10 -0.73
N ARG A 55 20.52 5.28 -1.70
CA ARG A 55 19.88 5.25 -3.03
C ARG A 55 18.44 4.79 -2.95
N GLY A 56 18.14 3.77 -2.14
CA GLY A 56 16.77 3.29 -1.91
C GLY A 56 15.89 4.40 -1.34
N VAL A 57 16.37 5.10 -0.31
CA VAL A 57 15.68 6.24 0.29
C VAL A 57 15.46 7.35 -0.73
N LYS A 58 16.50 7.74 -1.50
CA LYS A 58 16.40 8.79 -2.53
C LYS A 58 15.36 8.47 -3.61
N LYS A 59 15.21 7.20 -3.98
CA LYS A 59 14.17 6.76 -4.93
C LYS A 59 12.75 6.99 -4.36
N SER A 60 12.55 6.79 -3.07
CA SER A 60 11.27 7.04 -2.40
C SER A 60 10.90 8.53 -2.35
N PHE A 61 11.90 9.43 -2.27
CA PHE A 61 11.66 10.89 -2.28
C PHE A 61 10.96 11.36 -3.57
N THR A 62 11.18 10.68 -4.70
CA THR A 62 10.48 10.99 -5.97
C THR A 62 8.96 10.82 -5.86
N LEU A 63 8.45 10.02 -4.92
CA LEU A 63 7.02 9.79 -4.74
C LEU A 63 6.31 10.87 -3.90
N ILE A 64 7.06 11.66 -3.12
CA ILE A 64 6.49 12.71 -2.25
C ILE A 64 5.58 13.70 -3.00
N PRO A 65 5.98 14.30 -4.14
CA PRO A 65 5.11 15.23 -4.86
C PRO A 65 3.82 14.56 -5.38
N ILE A 66 3.89 13.28 -5.75
CA ILE A 66 2.71 12.52 -6.19
C ILE A 66 1.72 12.37 -5.03
N PHE A 67 2.20 11.96 -3.85
CA PHE A 67 1.36 11.87 -2.66
C PHE A 67 0.80 13.23 -2.21
N ALA A 68 1.56 14.31 -2.36
CA ALA A 68 1.08 15.67 -2.07
C ALA A 68 -0.08 16.07 -3.00
N LEU A 69 0.04 15.83 -4.31
CA LEU A 69 -1.03 16.09 -5.28
C LEU A 69 -2.28 15.26 -5.00
N ILE A 70 -2.14 13.98 -4.65
CA ILE A 70 -3.25 13.13 -4.24
C ILE A 70 -3.94 13.70 -2.99
N GLY A 71 -3.17 14.19 -2.02
CA GLY A 71 -3.69 14.86 -0.84
C GLY A 71 -4.53 16.10 -1.17
N ILE A 72 -4.07 16.93 -2.11
CA ILE A 72 -4.79 18.12 -2.57
C ILE A 72 -6.11 17.73 -3.27
N ILE A 73 -6.05 16.80 -4.23
CA ILE A 73 -7.21 16.34 -4.99
C ILE A 73 -8.27 15.74 -4.06
N THR A 74 -7.86 14.86 -3.15
CA THR A 74 -8.77 14.23 -2.17
C THR A 74 -9.34 15.24 -1.17
N GLY A 75 -8.60 16.30 -0.83
CA GLY A 75 -9.11 17.44 -0.05
C GLY A 75 -10.23 18.19 -0.79
N ILE A 76 -10.00 18.55 -2.05
CA ILE A 76 -10.97 19.26 -2.89
C ILE A 76 -12.24 18.43 -3.10
N TRP A 77 -12.11 17.13 -3.33
CA TRP A 77 -13.26 16.22 -3.48
C TRP A 77 -14.11 16.08 -2.21
N ARG A 78 -13.47 16.12 -1.04
CA ARG A 78 -14.20 16.14 0.24
C ARG A 78 -14.95 17.45 0.43
N ALA A 79 -14.30 18.58 0.14
CA ALA A 79 -14.89 19.91 0.29
C ALA A 79 -16.06 20.16 -0.68
N SER A 80 -15.96 19.68 -1.91
CA SER A 80 -16.99 19.81 -2.95
C SER A 80 -18.14 18.79 -2.82
N GLY A 81 -18.05 17.84 -1.87
CA GLY A 81 -19.06 16.80 -1.69
C GLY A 81 -19.04 15.71 -2.77
N THR A 82 -18.06 15.72 -3.70
CA THR A 82 -17.91 14.70 -4.74
C THR A 82 -17.80 13.29 -4.14
N ILE A 83 -17.07 13.13 -3.03
CA ILE A 83 -16.98 11.83 -2.35
C ILE A 83 -18.34 11.39 -1.79
N SER A 84 -19.06 12.29 -1.13
CA SER A 84 -20.39 11.99 -0.59
C SER A 84 -21.40 11.63 -1.68
N PHE A 85 -21.33 12.30 -2.84
CA PHE A 85 -22.13 11.99 -4.02
C PHE A 85 -21.86 10.56 -4.51
N PHE A 86 -20.59 10.18 -4.70
CA PHE A 86 -20.23 8.82 -5.12
C PHE A 86 -20.64 7.77 -4.10
N VAL A 87 -20.55 8.06 -2.81
CA VAL A 87 -20.98 7.12 -1.77
C VAL A 87 -22.49 6.92 -1.82
N TYR A 88 -23.28 8.00 -1.85
CA TYR A 88 -24.74 7.91 -1.88
C TYR A 88 -25.24 7.12 -3.11
N TYR A 89 -24.85 7.55 -4.31
CA TYR A 89 -25.29 6.87 -5.53
C TYR A 89 -24.66 5.49 -5.72
N GLY A 90 -23.42 5.30 -5.29
CA GLY A 90 -22.76 4.00 -5.35
C GLY A 90 -23.44 2.96 -4.46
N THR A 91 -23.87 3.34 -3.25
CA THR A 91 -24.65 2.43 -2.37
C THR A 91 -26.04 2.10 -2.92
N LEU A 92 -26.66 3.00 -3.67
CA LEU A 92 -27.96 2.77 -4.31
C LEU A 92 -27.88 1.81 -5.51
N ILE A 93 -26.77 1.85 -6.25
CA ILE A 93 -26.57 1.06 -7.48
C ILE A 93 -25.87 -0.29 -7.18
N MET A 94 -25.16 -0.41 -6.06
CA MET A 94 -24.37 -1.59 -5.73
C MET A 94 -25.22 -2.78 -5.28
N ASN A 95 -25.08 -3.88 -6.03
CA ASN A 95 -25.38 -5.21 -5.51
C ASN A 95 -24.14 -5.72 -4.76
N PRO A 96 -24.21 -5.95 -3.43
CA PRO A 96 -23.04 -6.26 -2.59
C PRO A 96 -22.27 -7.51 -3.05
N ASN A 97 -22.92 -8.44 -3.75
CA ASN A 97 -22.32 -9.65 -4.30
C ASN A 97 -21.22 -9.39 -5.35
N TYR A 98 -21.32 -8.31 -6.12
CA TYR A 98 -20.36 -7.99 -7.20
C TYR A 98 -19.39 -6.87 -6.83
N PHE A 99 -19.53 -6.27 -5.65
CA PHE A 99 -18.75 -5.11 -5.27
C PHE A 99 -17.24 -5.33 -5.32
N ILE A 100 -16.78 -6.47 -4.81
CA ILE A 100 -15.34 -6.79 -4.76
C ILE A 100 -14.75 -6.87 -6.18
N LEU A 101 -15.51 -7.45 -7.13
CA LEU A 101 -15.09 -7.54 -8.53
C LEU A 101 -15.01 -6.16 -9.18
N PHE A 102 -16.01 -5.30 -8.95
CA PHE A 102 -15.97 -3.92 -9.45
C PHE A 102 -14.83 -3.12 -8.83
N ALA A 103 -14.62 -3.23 -7.52
CA ALA A 103 -13.52 -2.55 -6.83
C ALA A 103 -12.17 -2.97 -7.43
N PHE A 104 -11.98 -4.27 -7.70
CA PHE A 104 -10.78 -4.78 -8.35
C PHE A 104 -10.57 -4.22 -9.76
N LEU A 105 -11.58 -4.31 -10.63
CA LEU A 105 -11.47 -3.83 -12.02
C LEU A 105 -11.22 -2.33 -12.11
N LEU A 106 -11.87 -1.56 -11.25
CA LEU A 106 -11.74 -0.11 -11.20
C LEU A 106 -10.35 0.27 -10.67
N SER A 107 -9.87 -0.40 -9.62
CA SER A 107 -8.48 -0.27 -9.15
C SER A 107 -7.47 -0.64 -10.21
N CYS A 108 -7.67 -1.72 -10.98
CA CYS A 108 -6.75 -2.12 -12.03
C CYS A 108 -6.66 -1.05 -13.14
N THR A 109 -7.80 -0.52 -13.58
CA THR A 109 -7.88 0.52 -14.61
C THR A 109 -7.19 1.81 -14.17
N VAL A 110 -7.46 2.24 -12.93
CA VAL A 110 -6.89 3.47 -12.37
C VAL A 110 -5.40 3.31 -12.05
N SER A 111 -4.98 2.13 -11.59
CA SER A 111 -3.57 1.80 -11.38
C SER A 111 -2.79 1.80 -12.68
N PHE A 112 -3.38 1.33 -13.79
CA PHE A 112 -2.76 1.41 -15.11
C PHE A 112 -2.57 2.86 -15.58
N ALA A 113 -3.55 3.73 -15.31
CA ALA A 113 -3.47 5.15 -15.65
C ALA A 113 -2.48 5.94 -14.76
N LEU A 114 -2.44 5.68 -13.46
CA LEU A 114 -1.56 6.34 -12.49
C LEU A 114 -0.14 5.72 -12.44
N GLY A 115 0.02 4.49 -12.93
CA GLY A 115 1.25 3.71 -12.88
C GLY A 115 1.67 3.27 -11.47
N THR A 116 0.83 3.45 -10.44
CA THR A 116 1.15 3.11 -9.05
C THR A 116 -0.07 2.63 -8.26
N SER A 117 0.10 1.56 -7.46
CA SER A 117 -0.95 1.03 -6.59
C SER A 117 -1.27 1.98 -5.42
N PHE A 118 -0.25 2.56 -4.78
CA PHE A 118 -0.45 3.53 -3.69
C PHE A 118 -1.20 4.80 -4.12
N GLY A 119 -1.00 5.25 -5.37
CA GLY A 119 -1.76 6.38 -5.93
C GLY A 119 -3.25 6.06 -6.11
N THR A 120 -3.54 4.85 -6.56
CA THR A 120 -4.90 4.32 -6.74
C THR A 120 -5.64 4.19 -5.40
N VAL A 121 -4.98 3.62 -4.39
CA VAL A 121 -5.52 3.52 -3.02
C VAL A 121 -5.87 4.92 -2.48
N GLY A 122 -5.00 5.91 -2.70
CA GLY A 122 -5.19 7.26 -2.21
C GLY A 122 -6.33 8.03 -2.88
N THR A 123 -6.60 7.80 -4.15
CA THR A 123 -7.62 8.54 -4.93
C THR A 123 -9.00 7.89 -4.85
N ILE A 124 -9.15 6.70 -5.44
CA ILE A 124 -10.42 5.98 -5.52
C ILE A 124 -10.60 5.01 -4.34
N GLY A 125 -9.51 4.50 -3.78
CA GLY A 125 -9.55 3.44 -2.78
C GLY A 125 -10.23 3.89 -1.50
N VAL A 126 -10.01 5.13 -1.08
CA VAL A 126 -10.71 5.74 0.07
C VAL A 126 -12.22 5.74 -0.16
N VAL A 127 -12.67 6.10 -1.37
CA VAL A 127 -14.09 6.14 -1.73
C VAL A 127 -14.69 4.73 -1.70
N LEU A 128 -14.00 3.76 -2.30
CA LEU A 128 -14.42 2.36 -2.31
C LEU A 128 -14.48 1.75 -0.90
N ILE A 129 -13.55 2.07 0.00
CA ILE A 129 -13.63 1.62 1.40
C ILE A 129 -14.82 2.24 2.15
N VAL A 130 -15.14 3.51 1.89
CA VAL A 130 -16.33 4.14 2.49
C VAL A 130 -17.61 3.48 1.96
N LEU A 131 -17.68 3.18 0.66
CA LEU A 131 -18.76 2.41 0.05
C LEU A 131 -18.87 1.00 0.64
N ALA A 132 -17.75 0.30 0.82
CA ALA A 132 -17.72 -1.05 1.42
C ALA A 132 -18.28 -1.04 2.85
N ARG A 133 -17.91 -0.03 3.64
CA ARG A 133 -18.44 0.20 4.99
C ARG A 133 -19.95 0.45 4.99
N GLY A 134 -20.43 1.31 4.09
CA GLY A 134 -21.86 1.65 3.98
C GLY A 134 -22.72 0.51 3.44
N GLY A 135 -22.19 -0.30 2.52
CA GLY A 135 -22.89 -1.42 1.88
C GLY A 135 -22.79 -2.76 2.60
N GLY A 136 -22.16 -2.82 3.79
CA GLY A 136 -22.03 -4.06 4.57
C GLY A 136 -21.13 -5.13 3.94
N VAL A 137 -20.23 -4.73 3.03
CA VAL A 137 -19.32 -5.66 2.35
C VAL A 137 -18.09 -5.93 3.21
N ASN A 138 -17.50 -7.12 3.11
CA ASN A 138 -16.28 -7.45 3.83
C ASN A 138 -15.14 -6.48 3.47
N ILE A 139 -14.77 -5.65 4.44
CA ILE A 139 -13.74 -4.61 4.31
C ILE A 139 -12.36 -5.17 4.00
N ASN A 140 -12.04 -6.34 4.52
CA ASN A 140 -10.72 -6.94 4.32
C ASN A 140 -10.60 -7.39 2.86
N ALA A 141 -11.65 -7.99 2.31
CA ALA A 141 -11.71 -8.38 0.91
C ALA A 141 -11.73 -7.15 -0.02
N ALA A 142 -12.49 -6.11 0.33
CA ALA A 142 -12.49 -4.85 -0.41
C ALA A 142 -11.11 -4.18 -0.40
N ALA A 143 -10.43 -4.11 0.76
CA ALA A 143 -9.09 -3.56 0.86
C ALA A 143 -8.07 -4.33 0.00
N GLY A 144 -8.17 -5.66 -0.02
CA GLY A 144 -7.36 -6.52 -0.90
C GLY A 144 -7.61 -6.26 -2.38
N ALA A 145 -8.87 -6.11 -2.79
CA ALA A 145 -9.25 -5.77 -4.16
C ALA A 145 -8.79 -4.36 -4.58
N ILE A 146 -8.68 -3.43 -3.63
CA ILE A 146 -8.32 -2.03 -3.93
C ILE A 146 -6.81 -1.87 -4.16
N ILE A 147 -5.98 -2.61 -3.41
CA ILE A 147 -4.50 -2.48 -3.45
C ILE A 147 -3.82 -3.35 -4.51
N SER A 148 -4.60 -4.19 -5.21
CA SER A 148 -4.14 -5.14 -6.22
C SER A 148 -3.31 -4.53 -7.35
#